data_AF-F9ERB1-F1
#
_entry.id   AF-F9ERB1-F1
#
_cell.length_a   1.000
_cell.length_b   1.000
_cell.length_c   1.000
_cell.angle_alpha   90.00
_cell.angle_beta   90.00
_cell.angle_gamma   90.00
#
_symmetry.space_group_name_H-M   'P 1'
#
loop_
_entity.id
_entity.type
_entity.pdbx_description
1 polymer ?
#
loop_
_entity_poly.entity_id
_entity_poly.type
_entity_poly.pdbx_seq_one_letter_code
_entity_poly.pdbx_strand_id
1 'polypeptide(L)'
;TVESIKDSKTIQKLKNKFNLNEIPDIIREDGISNAVNNQNIDLSKEYKNLVNSEKQKELGRVKKDVNEIIKAQVDANAEVLNKFTPDELSKFKKDLGSINLTLDEKTGAVIGPKGGTGEIIGKTIDGNGVVKMYGNQYYKITDKGKVKISAEDVIKFKNPVTNTDGNNLIFNGIKKSEDIPAKKGMFERVKDKMNGMVDTLTGKSKTQRQLESLGIKSEVKDLGFQVDGTSPTGFDIDEALKNNLGRTFKTFDEYDDVTKTATSVKSIDLDSKTYTSGSGLSSKLNSNLKDIKDFTEYELGDIYLSKDMIDKNVLKLVINNKPLNKSQMENLKKVVDNATKEGIKVEAIILK
;
A
#
# COMPACT_ATOMS: atom_id res chain seq x y z
N THR A 1 36.00 31.04 19.40
CA THR A 1 37.33 31.04 18.75
C THR A 1 38.09 29.88 19.34
N VAL A 2 38.05 28.63 18.88
CA VAL A 2 37.98 28.03 17.53
C VAL A 2 38.99 28.63 16.57
N GLU A 3 40.24 28.22 16.75
CA GLU A 3 41.35 28.13 15.78
C GLU A 3 42.56 27.59 16.57
N SER A 4 43.42 26.70 16.10
CA SER A 4 43.45 25.94 14.85
C SER A 4 44.30 24.70 15.13
N ILE A 5 43.75 23.50 14.97
CA ILE A 5 44.56 22.26 14.94
C ILE A 5 45.05 22.10 13.49
N LYS A 6 45.84 23.06 13.01
CA LYS A 6 46.49 22.97 11.69
C LYS A 6 47.94 22.49 11.76
N ASP A 7 48.57 22.49 12.94
CA ASP A 7 50.02 22.27 13.02
C ASP A 7 50.45 21.02 13.80
N SER A 8 49.60 20.00 13.90
CA SER A 8 50.10 18.67 14.25
C SER A 8 50.66 18.01 12.98
N LYS A 9 51.99 17.94 12.90
CA LYS A 9 52.78 17.28 11.84
C LYS A 9 52.39 15.82 11.58
N THR A 10 51.57 15.22 12.45
CA THR A 10 50.98 13.89 12.28
C THR A 10 49.87 13.86 11.22
N ILE A 11 49.12 14.96 11.01
CA ILE A 11 48.00 15.01 10.05
C ILE A 11 48.46 15.31 8.61
N GLN A 12 49.56 16.05 8.41
CA GLN A 12 50.11 16.29 7.06
C GLN A 12 50.75 15.04 6.44
N LYS A 13 51.30 14.11 7.24
CA LYS A 13 51.78 12.81 6.74
C LYS A 13 50.65 11.83 6.40
N LEU A 14 49.44 12.01 6.97
CA LEU A 14 48.26 11.20 6.65
C LEU A 14 47.56 11.65 5.36
N LYS A 15 47.52 12.96 5.06
CA LYS A 15 46.89 13.46 3.83
C LYS A 15 47.64 13.16 2.53
N ASN A 16 48.97 13.01 2.57
CA ASN A 16 49.76 12.64 1.39
C ASN A 16 49.84 11.12 1.14
N LYS A 17 49.15 10.29 1.94
CA LYS A 17 49.15 8.83 1.79
C LYS A 17 47.81 8.23 1.39
N PHE A 18 46.77 9.05 1.23
CA PHE A 18 45.46 8.63 0.72
C PHE A 18 45.02 9.55 -0.42
N ASN A 19 45.55 9.29 -1.61
CA ASN A 19 44.86 9.66 -2.85
C ASN A 19 43.67 8.74 -3.01
N LEU A 20 42.46 9.32 -3.00
CA LEU A 20 41.18 8.61 -3.06
C LEU A 20 40.82 8.06 -4.45
N ASN A 21 41.78 8.02 -5.39
CA ASN A 21 41.54 7.65 -6.79
C ASN A 21 42.23 6.37 -7.26
N GLU A 22 42.94 5.66 -6.37
CA GLU A 22 43.49 4.34 -6.69
C GLU A 22 43.34 3.49 -5.42
N ILE A 23 42.29 2.66 -5.37
CA ILE A 23 42.32 1.47 -4.51
C ILE A 23 42.81 0.34 -5.41
N PRO A 24 44.07 -0.11 -5.28
CA PRO A 24 44.53 -1.34 -5.89
C PRO A 24 43.92 -2.53 -5.16
N ASP A 25 43.71 -3.59 -5.92
CA ASP A 25 43.16 -4.87 -5.52
C ASP A 25 43.65 -5.35 -4.14
N ILE A 26 42.71 -5.49 -3.19
CA ILE A 26 42.91 -6.36 -2.05
C ILE A 26 42.74 -7.79 -2.55
N ILE A 27 43.86 -8.43 -2.88
CA ILE A 27 43.98 -9.88 -3.01
C ILE A 27 43.77 -10.46 -1.60
N ARG A 28 42.56 -10.96 -1.36
CA ARG A 28 42.36 -12.12 -0.49
C ARG A 28 42.52 -13.34 -1.38
N GLU A 29 43.35 -14.30 -0.96
CA GLU A 29 43.18 -15.69 -1.38
C GLU A 29 41.80 -16.11 -0.89
N ASP A 30 40.83 -15.97 -1.80
CA ASP A 30 39.52 -16.60 -1.94
C ASP A 30 38.82 -15.78 -3.04
N GLY A 31 38.98 -16.20 -4.29
CA GLY A 31 38.78 -15.39 -5.51
C GLY A 31 37.34 -14.97 -5.86
N ILE A 32 36.61 -14.29 -4.96
CA ILE A 32 35.21 -13.88 -5.19
C ILE A 32 34.95 -12.37 -4.90
N SER A 33 35.87 -11.64 -4.26
CA SER A 33 35.49 -10.36 -3.61
C SER A 33 35.51 -9.06 -4.46
N ASN A 34 36.21 -8.98 -5.61
CA ASN A 34 36.32 -7.69 -6.35
C ASN A 34 35.37 -7.53 -7.54
N ALA A 35 34.86 -8.62 -8.12
CA ALA A 35 33.83 -8.54 -9.17
C ALA A 35 32.48 -8.06 -8.61
N VAL A 36 32.13 -8.50 -7.39
CA VAL A 36 30.83 -8.24 -6.75
C VAL A 36 30.65 -6.75 -6.40
N ASN A 37 31.72 -6.05 -6.02
CA ASN A 37 31.62 -4.66 -5.58
C ASN A 37 31.48 -3.68 -6.76
N ASN A 38 32.20 -3.91 -7.86
CA ASN A 38 32.05 -3.12 -9.09
C ASN A 38 30.75 -3.46 -9.84
N GLN A 39 30.34 -4.75 -9.86
CA GLN A 39 29.01 -5.13 -10.34
C GLN A 39 27.90 -4.49 -9.50
N ASN A 40 28.01 -4.38 -8.17
CA ASN A 40 27.00 -3.73 -7.33
C ASN A 40 26.86 -2.21 -7.58
N ILE A 41 27.95 -1.52 -7.93
CA ILE A 41 27.92 -0.08 -8.26
C ILE A 41 27.34 0.15 -9.66
N ASP A 42 27.70 -0.69 -10.64
CA ASP A 42 27.10 -0.65 -11.97
C ASP A 42 25.64 -1.06 -11.94
N LEU A 43 25.27 -2.15 -11.25
CA LEU A 43 23.88 -2.58 -11.03
C LEU A 43 23.05 -1.51 -10.32
N SER A 44 23.63 -0.74 -9.39
CA SER A 44 22.97 0.39 -8.72
C SER A 44 22.69 1.56 -9.68
N LYS A 45 23.64 1.86 -10.57
CA LYS A 45 23.46 2.88 -11.63
C LYS A 45 22.50 2.40 -12.72
N GLU A 46 22.62 1.15 -13.16
CA GLU A 46 21.71 0.50 -14.11
C GLU A 46 20.31 0.39 -13.54
N TYR A 47 20.15 0.05 -12.25
CA TYR A 47 18.86 0.02 -11.56
C TYR A 47 18.24 1.41 -11.43
N LYS A 48 19.01 2.46 -11.10
CA LYS A 48 18.51 3.84 -11.11
C LYS A 48 18.14 4.30 -12.52
N ASN A 49 18.93 3.95 -13.52
CA ASN A 49 18.65 4.26 -14.91
C ASN A 49 17.45 3.47 -15.45
N LEU A 50 17.27 2.22 -15.02
CA LEU A 50 16.14 1.36 -15.37
C LEU A 50 14.86 1.83 -14.67
N VAL A 51 14.91 2.18 -13.38
CA VAL A 51 13.78 2.78 -12.66
C VAL A 51 13.40 4.13 -13.26
N ASN A 52 14.37 4.96 -13.64
CA ASN A 52 14.07 6.22 -14.32
C ASN A 52 13.57 6.00 -15.76
N SER A 53 14.13 5.03 -16.49
CA SER A 53 13.68 4.63 -17.84
C SER A 53 12.26 4.07 -17.81
N GLU A 54 11.95 3.17 -16.87
CA GLU A 54 10.61 2.62 -16.69
C GLU A 54 9.64 3.68 -16.19
N LYS A 55 10.03 4.56 -15.27
CA LYS A 55 9.18 5.71 -14.89
C LYS A 55 8.91 6.64 -16.07
N GLN A 56 9.90 6.91 -16.93
CA GLN A 56 9.72 7.72 -18.14
C GLN A 56 8.91 6.98 -19.22
N LYS A 57 9.05 5.66 -19.32
CA LYS A 57 8.30 4.81 -20.25
C LYS A 57 6.86 4.61 -19.80
N GLU A 58 6.61 4.45 -18.51
CA GLU A 58 5.28 4.46 -17.89
C GLU A 58 4.67 5.85 -17.96
N LEU A 59 5.41 6.94 -17.70
CA LEU A 59 4.90 8.29 -17.90
C LEU A 59 4.60 8.57 -19.38
N GLY A 60 5.41 8.06 -20.30
CA GLY A 60 5.22 8.13 -21.74
C GLY A 60 4.02 7.30 -22.21
N ARG A 61 3.83 6.09 -21.65
CA ARG A 61 2.65 5.23 -21.88
C ARG A 61 1.40 5.87 -21.31
N VAL A 62 1.41 6.33 -20.06
CA VAL A 62 0.29 7.04 -19.44
C VAL A 62 -0.04 8.31 -20.22
N LYS A 63 0.94 9.09 -20.70
CA LYS A 63 0.67 10.24 -21.57
C LYS A 63 0.10 9.82 -22.93
N LYS A 64 0.59 8.73 -23.52
CA LYS A 64 0.09 8.18 -24.78
C LYS A 64 -1.33 7.64 -24.64
N ASP A 65 -1.60 6.87 -23.58
CA ASP A 65 -2.89 6.27 -23.25
C ASP A 65 -3.90 7.36 -22.87
N VAL A 66 -3.49 8.38 -22.10
CA VAL A 66 -4.35 9.55 -21.83
C VAL A 66 -4.65 10.32 -23.11
N ASN A 67 -3.68 10.52 -24.00
CA ASN A 67 -3.92 11.17 -25.28
C ASN A 67 -4.77 10.30 -26.22
N GLU A 68 -4.62 8.97 -26.22
CA GLU A 68 -5.46 8.03 -26.97
C GLU A 68 -6.87 7.94 -26.39
N ILE A 69 -7.05 8.04 -25.06
CA ILE A 69 -8.36 8.13 -24.39
C ILE A 69 -9.02 9.47 -24.69
N ILE A 70 -8.27 10.59 -24.64
CA ILE A 70 -8.79 11.91 -25.02
C ILE A 70 -9.18 11.89 -26.50
N LYS A 71 -8.36 11.29 -27.37
CA LYS A 71 -8.65 11.17 -28.80
C LYS A 71 -9.85 10.27 -29.06
N ALA A 72 -9.94 9.10 -28.43
CA ALA A 72 -11.08 8.19 -28.54
C ALA A 72 -12.37 8.80 -27.96
N GLN A 73 -12.29 9.61 -26.91
CA GLN A 73 -13.43 10.33 -26.36
C GLN A 73 -13.88 11.47 -27.30
N VAL A 74 -12.94 12.18 -27.92
CA VAL A 74 -13.23 13.21 -28.94
C VAL A 74 -13.84 12.56 -30.19
N ASP A 75 -13.27 11.45 -30.68
CA ASP A 75 -13.74 10.70 -31.84
C ASP A 75 -15.16 10.11 -31.59
N ALA A 76 -15.40 9.54 -30.40
CA ALA A 76 -16.71 9.00 -30.02
C ALA A 76 -17.78 10.06 -29.76
N ASN A 77 -17.41 11.32 -29.56
CA ASN A 77 -18.36 12.42 -29.43
C ASN A 77 -18.65 13.10 -30.79
N ALA A 78 -17.66 13.18 -31.68
CA ALA A 78 -17.87 13.59 -33.07
C ALA A 78 -18.81 12.61 -33.82
N GLU A 79 -18.70 11.30 -33.53
CA GLU A 79 -19.57 10.28 -34.13
C GLU A 79 -21.06 10.44 -33.78
N VAL A 80 -21.39 11.04 -32.63
CA VAL A 80 -22.79 11.32 -32.22
C VAL A 80 -23.45 12.31 -33.18
N LEU A 81 -22.69 13.25 -33.75
CA LEU A 81 -23.20 14.22 -34.71
C LEU A 81 -23.61 13.55 -36.04
N ASN A 82 -22.97 12.43 -36.40
CA ASN A 82 -23.32 11.64 -37.58
C ASN A 82 -24.67 10.90 -37.43
N LYS A 83 -25.28 10.89 -36.24
CA LYS A 83 -26.62 10.33 -35.99
C LYS A 83 -27.75 11.33 -36.24
N PHE A 84 -27.40 12.59 -36.54
CA PHE A 84 -28.34 13.60 -37.03
C PHE A 84 -28.24 13.70 -38.56
N THR A 85 -29.37 13.93 -39.22
CA THR A 85 -29.32 14.37 -40.61
C THR A 85 -28.76 15.80 -40.70
N PRO A 86 -28.26 16.26 -41.86
CA PRO A 86 -27.78 17.63 -42.02
C PRO A 86 -28.82 18.69 -41.63
N ASP A 87 -30.09 18.46 -41.95
CA ASP A 87 -31.20 19.36 -41.61
C ASP A 87 -31.51 19.35 -40.11
N GLU A 88 -31.51 18.18 -39.46
CA GLU A 88 -31.68 18.05 -38.02
C GLU A 88 -30.54 18.74 -37.26
N LEU A 89 -29.30 18.59 -37.73
CA LEU A 89 -28.13 19.21 -37.10
C LEU A 89 -28.13 20.74 -37.29
N SER A 90 -28.50 21.23 -38.47
CA SER A 90 -28.64 22.66 -38.76
C SER A 90 -29.70 23.30 -37.86
N LYS A 91 -30.87 22.65 -37.74
CA LYS A 91 -31.94 23.06 -36.83
C LYS A 91 -31.46 23.07 -35.37
N PHE A 92 -30.80 22.00 -34.93
CA PHE A 92 -30.29 21.90 -33.56
C PHE A 92 -29.28 23.01 -33.23
N LYS A 93 -28.37 23.36 -34.15
CA LYS A 93 -27.44 24.49 -33.98
C LYS A 93 -28.17 25.82 -33.83
N LYS A 94 -29.22 26.05 -34.62
CA LYS A 94 -30.05 27.25 -34.53
C LYS A 94 -30.78 27.35 -33.19
N ASP A 95 -31.32 26.23 -32.72
CA ASP A 95 -32.03 26.16 -31.44
C ASP A 95 -31.07 26.40 -30.26
N LEU A 96 -29.85 25.84 -30.31
CA LEU A 96 -28.80 26.12 -29.32
C LEU A 96 -28.40 27.60 -29.29
N GLY A 97 -28.20 28.21 -30.46
CA GLY A 97 -27.84 29.62 -30.58
C GLY A 97 -28.91 30.55 -29.99
N SER A 98 -30.19 30.19 -30.14
CA SER A 98 -31.33 30.95 -29.59
C SER A 98 -31.33 31.01 -28.06
N ILE A 99 -30.65 30.07 -27.40
CA ILE A 99 -30.52 30.00 -25.93
C ILE A 99 -29.09 30.28 -25.45
N ASN A 100 -28.27 30.94 -26.26
CA ASN A 100 -26.87 31.29 -25.99
C ASN A 100 -25.98 30.08 -25.67
N LEU A 101 -26.25 28.93 -26.30
CA LEU A 101 -25.38 27.77 -26.26
C LEU A 101 -24.69 27.58 -27.61
N THR A 102 -23.48 27.03 -27.59
CA THR A 102 -22.70 26.78 -28.80
C THR A 102 -22.33 25.30 -28.89
N LEU A 103 -22.39 24.72 -30.08
CA LEU A 103 -21.95 23.35 -30.33
C LEU A 103 -20.50 23.35 -30.79
N ASP A 104 -19.64 22.63 -30.08
CA ASP A 104 -18.32 22.27 -30.59
C ASP A 104 -18.46 21.05 -31.51
N GLU A 105 -18.35 21.29 -32.81
CA GLU A 105 -18.51 20.27 -33.85
C GLU A 105 -17.38 19.24 -33.88
N LYS A 106 -16.22 19.56 -33.29
CA LYS A 106 -15.09 18.61 -33.20
C LYS A 106 -15.27 17.65 -32.05
N THR A 107 -15.83 18.11 -30.94
CA THR A 107 -15.93 17.33 -29.70
C THR A 107 -17.35 16.92 -29.34
N GLY A 108 -18.36 17.29 -30.14
CA GLY A 108 -19.78 17.03 -29.88
C GLY A 108 -20.33 17.69 -28.61
N ALA A 109 -19.56 18.57 -27.97
CA ALA A 109 -19.92 19.18 -26.69
C ALA A 109 -20.77 20.45 -26.88
N VAL A 110 -21.75 20.65 -26.00
CA VAL A 110 -22.56 21.87 -25.94
C VAL A 110 -22.01 22.79 -24.86
N ILE A 111 -21.59 23.99 -25.24
CA ILE A 111 -20.91 24.95 -24.38
C ILE A 111 -21.86 26.10 -24.04
N GLY A 112 -21.98 26.39 -22.75
CA GLY A 112 -22.75 27.52 -22.25
C GLY A 112 -21.95 28.81 -22.11
N PRO A 113 -22.62 29.95 -21.91
CA PRO A 113 -22.01 31.27 -21.92
C PRO A 113 -21.02 31.51 -20.76
N LYS A 114 -21.11 30.69 -19.70
CA LYS A 114 -20.19 30.70 -18.55
C LYS A 114 -19.15 29.56 -18.59
N GLY A 115 -18.96 28.92 -19.75
CA GLY A 115 -18.00 27.82 -19.94
C GLY A 115 -18.46 26.45 -19.43
N GLY A 116 -19.71 26.32 -18.94
CA GLY A 116 -20.26 25.02 -18.56
C GLY A 116 -20.49 24.13 -19.79
N THR A 117 -20.17 22.84 -19.67
CA THR A 117 -20.27 21.87 -20.77
C THR A 117 -21.43 20.90 -20.59
N GLY A 118 -22.12 20.58 -21.68
CA GLY A 118 -23.15 19.55 -21.78
C GLY A 118 -22.82 18.53 -22.88
N GLU A 119 -23.37 17.33 -22.76
CA GLU A 119 -23.14 16.19 -23.67
C GLU A 119 -24.41 15.89 -24.46
N ILE A 120 -24.31 15.73 -25.77
CA ILE A 120 -25.43 15.26 -26.60
C ILE A 120 -25.61 13.76 -26.36
N ILE A 121 -26.80 13.36 -25.92
CA ILE A 121 -27.08 11.96 -25.55
C ILE A 121 -28.10 11.25 -26.43
N GLY A 122 -28.86 12.01 -27.24
CA GLY A 122 -29.97 11.47 -28.00
C GLY A 122 -30.79 12.53 -28.70
N LYS A 123 -31.93 12.09 -29.24
CA LYS A 123 -33.00 12.96 -29.73
C LYS A 123 -34.36 12.51 -29.18
N THR A 124 -35.35 13.40 -29.19
CA THR A 124 -36.74 13.01 -28.94
C THR A 124 -37.35 12.37 -30.19
N ILE A 125 -38.53 11.77 -30.04
CA ILE A 125 -39.28 11.23 -31.19
C ILE A 125 -39.57 12.31 -32.26
N ASP A 126 -39.76 13.57 -31.82
CA ASP A 126 -39.97 14.74 -32.69
C ASP A 126 -38.67 15.27 -33.36
N GLY A 127 -37.54 14.56 -33.21
CA GLY A 127 -36.27 14.93 -33.83
C GLY A 127 -35.47 16.03 -33.12
N ASN A 128 -35.92 16.53 -31.96
CA ASN A 128 -35.20 17.56 -31.22
C ASN A 128 -34.01 16.96 -30.44
N GLY A 129 -32.84 17.62 -30.51
CA GLY A 129 -31.64 17.15 -29.82
C GLY A 129 -31.77 17.23 -28.29
N VAL A 130 -31.23 16.22 -27.61
CA VAL A 130 -31.25 16.09 -26.15
C VAL A 130 -29.84 16.19 -25.60
N VAL A 131 -29.67 17.12 -24.66
CA VAL A 131 -28.39 17.40 -24.00
C VAL A 131 -28.49 17.03 -22.53
N LYS A 132 -27.52 16.24 -22.05
CA LYS A 132 -27.28 15.99 -20.63
C LYS A 132 -26.41 17.10 -20.07
N MET A 133 -26.88 17.75 -19.01
CA MET A 133 -26.14 18.80 -18.29
C MET A 133 -25.95 18.43 -16.82
N TYR A 134 -25.37 19.33 -16.02
CA TYR A 134 -25.09 19.13 -14.58
C TYR A 134 -26.22 18.40 -13.83
N GLY A 135 -25.84 17.40 -13.04
CA GLY A 135 -26.78 16.63 -12.19
C GLY A 135 -27.55 15.51 -12.89
N ASN A 136 -27.02 14.94 -13.98
CA ASN A 136 -27.68 13.89 -14.79
C ASN A 136 -29.08 14.28 -15.30
N GLN A 137 -29.33 15.57 -15.51
CA GLN A 137 -30.61 16.03 -16.03
C GLN A 137 -30.57 16.10 -17.55
N TYR A 138 -31.66 15.65 -18.17
CA TYR A 138 -31.82 15.61 -19.62
C TYR A 138 -32.69 16.79 -20.06
N TYR A 139 -32.19 17.55 -21.04
CA TYR A 139 -32.88 18.70 -21.58
C TYR A 139 -33.10 18.53 -23.07
N LYS A 140 -34.37 18.61 -23.49
CA LYS A 140 -34.73 18.83 -24.88
C LYS A 140 -34.41 20.27 -25.25
N ILE A 141 -33.66 20.48 -26.33
CA ILE A 141 -33.37 21.81 -26.85
C ILE A 141 -34.42 22.17 -27.91
N THR A 142 -34.97 23.37 -27.80
CA THR A 142 -35.96 23.93 -28.72
C THR A 142 -35.65 25.39 -28.97
N ASP A 143 -36.18 25.93 -30.07
CA ASP A 143 -36.22 27.35 -30.39
C ASP A 143 -36.72 28.24 -29.23
N LYS A 144 -37.62 27.72 -28.40
CA LYS A 144 -38.23 28.43 -27.27
C LYS A 144 -37.47 28.30 -25.96
N GLY A 145 -36.45 27.44 -25.87
CA GLY A 145 -35.78 27.16 -24.61
C GLY A 145 -35.28 25.73 -24.45
N LYS A 146 -34.68 25.47 -23.28
CA LYS A 146 -34.38 24.11 -22.81
C LYS A 146 -35.51 23.59 -21.91
N VAL A 147 -36.05 22.43 -22.21
CA VAL A 147 -37.13 21.78 -21.44
C VAL A 147 -36.58 20.53 -20.78
N LYS A 148 -36.71 20.42 -19.46
CA LYS A 148 -36.31 19.20 -18.74
C LYS A 148 -37.25 18.07 -19.13
N ILE A 149 -36.70 16.92 -19.49
CA ILE A 149 -37.44 15.72 -19.90
C ILE A 149 -37.01 14.49 -19.11
N SER A 150 -37.84 13.44 -19.13
CA SER A 150 -37.49 12.16 -18.51
C SER A 150 -36.45 11.42 -19.36
N ALA A 151 -35.78 10.43 -18.77
CA ALA A 151 -34.83 9.58 -19.49
C ALA A 151 -35.52 8.58 -20.44
N GLU A 152 -36.81 8.34 -20.26
CA GLU A 152 -37.64 7.44 -21.07
C GLU A 152 -38.05 8.09 -22.40
N ASP A 153 -38.16 9.42 -22.44
CA ASP A 153 -38.56 10.19 -23.62
C ASP A 153 -37.41 10.41 -24.62
N VAL A 154 -36.23 9.82 -24.37
CA VAL A 154 -35.02 10.02 -25.17
C VAL A 154 -34.72 8.79 -26.01
N ILE A 155 -34.74 8.96 -27.33
CA ILE A 155 -34.12 8.02 -28.27
C ILE A 155 -32.60 8.22 -28.14
N LYS A 156 -32.01 7.39 -27.30
CA LYS A 156 -30.61 7.47 -26.88
C LYS A 156 -29.68 7.01 -28.00
N PHE A 157 -28.68 7.82 -28.34
CA PHE A 157 -27.57 7.40 -29.19
C PHE A 157 -26.52 6.60 -28.42
N LYS A 158 -26.48 6.78 -27.08
CA LYS A 158 -25.69 6.00 -26.11
C LYS A 158 -26.54 5.74 -24.85
N ASN A 159 -26.43 4.58 -24.22
CA ASN A 159 -27.00 4.37 -22.89
C ASN A 159 -26.34 5.34 -21.89
N PRO A 160 -27.10 6.11 -21.10
CA PRO A 160 -26.51 7.03 -20.14
C PRO A 160 -25.78 6.24 -19.06
N VAL A 161 -24.49 6.48 -18.90
CA VAL A 161 -23.82 6.16 -17.64
C VAL A 161 -24.48 7.05 -16.58
N THR A 162 -25.28 6.45 -15.70
CA THR A 162 -25.86 7.12 -14.54
C THR A 162 -24.72 7.41 -13.56
N ASN A 163 -24.19 8.63 -13.61
CA ASN A 163 -23.26 9.14 -12.61
C ASN A 163 -24.02 9.35 -11.29
N THR A 164 -24.09 8.32 -10.45
CA THR A 164 -24.11 8.57 -8.99
C THR A 164 -22.70 8.44 -8.42
N ASP A 165 -21.68 8.26 -9.26
CA ASP A 165 -20.44 7.63 -8.82
C ASP A 165 -19.19 8.28 -9.43
N GLY A 166 -18.94 9.54 -9.09
CA GLY A 166 -17.59 10.12 -9.24
C GLY A 166 -16.56 9.42 -8.34
N ASN A 167 -17.03 8.83 -7.23
CA ASN A 167 -16.19 7.98 -6.37
C ASN A 167 -16.26 6.48 -6.73
N ASN A 168 -17.34 5.94 -7.32
CA ASN A 168 -17.37 4.53 -7.72
C ASN A 168 -16.91 4.20 -9.16
N LEU A 169 -16.35 5.09 -9.99
CA LEU A 169 -15.58 4.59 -11.15
C LEU A 169 -14.17 4.15 -10.76
N ILE A 170 -13.57 4.78 -9.76
CA ILE A 170 -12.33 4.29 -9.15
C ILE A 170 -12.66 3.08 -8.26
N PHE A 171 -13.71 3.13 -7.44
CA PHE A 171 -14.09 1.97 -6.61
C PHE A 171 -14.74 0.81 -7.39
N ASN A 172 -15.53 1.01 -8.44
CA ASN A 172 -16.06 -0.09 -9.27
C ASN A 172 -15.14 -0.48 -10.43
N GLY A 173 -14.20 0.35 -10.87
CA GLY A 173 -13.10 -0.11 -11.75
C GLY A 173 -12.13 -1.02 -11.00
N ILE A 174 -11.84 -0.68 -9.74
CA ILE A 174 -11.07 -1.51 -8.83
C ILE A 174 -11.88 -2.74 -8.39
N LYS A 175 -13.16 -2.61 -8.00
CA LYS A 175 -14.03 -3.76 -7.65
C LYS A 175 -14.41 -4.65 -8.85
N LYS A 176 -14.61 -4.12 -10.08
CA LYS A 176 -14.89 -4.96 -11.27
C LYS A 176 -13.67 -5.67 -11.83
N SER A 177 -12.45 -5.26 -11.48
CA SER A 177 -11.25 -6.06 -11.76
C SER A 177 -11.19 -7.33 -10.90
N GLU A 178 -11.85 -7.34 -9.75
CA GLU A 178 -11.96 -8.50 -8.86
C GLU A 178 -13.09 -9.47 -9.27
N ASP A 179 -14.08 -9.02 -10.07
CA ASP A 179 -15.31 -9.77 -10.39
C ASP A 179 -15.35 -10.41 -11.80
N ILE A 180 -14.28 -10.32 -12.59
CA ILE A 180 -14.15 -11.15 -13.80
C ILE A 180 -13.27 -12.36 -13.44
N PRO A 181 -13.81 -13.60 -13.35
CA PRO A 181 -13.05 -14.77 -12.92
C PRO A 181 -11.74 -14.98 -13.72
N ALA A 182 -11.75 -14.61 -15.00
CA ALA A 182 -10.59 -14.69 -15.89
C ALA A 182 -9.50 -13.62 -15.65
N LYS A 183 -9.86 -12.42 -15.15
CA LYS A 183 -8.90 -11.32 -14.88
C LYS A 183 -8.45 -11.28 -13.42
N LYS A 184 -9.26 -11.72 -12.47
CA LYS A 184 -8.86 -11.92 -11.07
C LYS A 184 -7.68 -12.88 -10.96
N GLY A 185 -7.74 -14.01 -11.68
CA GLY A 185 -6.63 -14.95 -11.75
C GLY A 185 -5.37 -14.37 -12.42
N MET A 186 -5.51 -13.45 -13.39
CA MET A 186 -4.37 -12.80 -14.02
C MET A 186 -3.73 -11.73 -13.13
N PHE A 187 -4.55 -10.98 -12.38
CA PHE A 187 -4.09 -9.94 -11.46
C PHE A 187 -3.42 -10.54 -10.22
N GLU A 188 -4.01 -11.59 -9.62
CA GLU A 188 -3.37 -12.32 -8.51
C GLU A 188 -2.06 -12.98 -8.97
N ARG A 189 -1.99 -13.56 -10.19
CA ARG A 189 -0.70 -14.06 -10.74
C ARG A 189 0.37 -12.97 -10.88
N VAL A 190 0.01 -11.77 -11.32
CA VAL A 190 0.95 -10.64 -11.44
C VAL A 190 1.40 -10.17 -10.06
N LYS A 191 0.47 -10.06 -9.10
CA LYS A 191 0.74 -9.66 -7.72
C LYS A 191 1.60 -10.68 -6.98
N ASP A 192 1.34 -11.98 -7.18
CA ASP A 192 2.14 -13.07 -6.61
C ASP A 192 3.55 -13.10 -7.21
N LYS A 193 3.68 -12.86 -8.52
CA LYS A 193 4.98 -12.73 -9.18
C LYS A 193 5.76 -11.51 -8.69
N MET A 194 5.10 -10.36 -8.52
CA MET A 194 5.71 -9.18 -7.89
C MET A 194 6.11 -9.45 -6.44
N ASN A 195 5.26 -10.10 -5.64
CA ASN A 195 5.57 -10.45 -4.26
C ASN A 195 6.79 -11.38 -4.21
N GLY A 196 6.86 -12.40 -5.06
CA GLY A 196 8.01 -13.31 -5.16
C GLY A 196 9.30 -12.61 -5.60
N MET A 197 9.22 -11.65 -6.52
CA MET A 197 10.36 -10.80 -6.89
C MET A 197 10.84 -9.93 -5.74
N VAL A 198 9.92 -9.31 -4.98
CA VAL A 198 10.25 -8.49 -3.81
C VAL A 198 10.84 -9.36 -2.69
N ASP A 199 10.31 -10.56 -2.47
CA ASP A 199 10.85 -11.52 -1.49
C ASP A 199 12.30 -11.88 -1.85
N THR A 200 12.56 -12.17 -3.13
CA THR A 200 13.91 -12.47 -3.64
C THR A 200 14.86 -11.27 -3.49
N LEU A 201 14.38 -10.06 -3.79
CA LEU A 201 15.20 -8.85 -3.77
C LEU A 201 15.53 -8.37 -2.35
N THR A 202 14.57 -8.52 -1.43
CA THR A 202 14.71 -8.08 -0.04
C THR A 202 15.26 -9.17 0.88
N GLY A 203 15.18 -10.44 0.47
CA GLY A 203 15.44 -11.59 1.34
C GLY A 203 14.44 -11.74 2.48
N LYS A 204 13.32 -11.01 2.46
CA LYS A 204 12.32 -10.98 3.54
C LYS A 204 10.98 -11.48 3.04
N SER A 205 10.23 -12.20 3.89
CA SER A 205 8.87 -12.61 3.53
C SER A 205 7.89 -11.43 3.52
N LYS A 206 6.74 -11.60 2.87
CA LYS A 206 5.65 -10.61 2.90
C LYS A 206 5.22 -10.27 4.33
N THR A 207 5.09 -11.27 5.20
CA THR A 207 4.75 -11.08 6.62
C THR A 207 5.79 -10.24 7.34
N GLN A 208 7.07 -10.53 7.11
CA GLN A 208 8.18 -9.77 7.70
C GLN A 208 8.12 -8.30 7.31
N ARG A 209 7.92 -8.01 6.02
CA ARG A 209 7.75 -6.62 5.54
C ARG A 209 6.53 -5.93 6.16
N GLN A 210 5.41 -6.65 6.32
CA GLN A 210 4.22 -6.09 6.96
C GLN A 210 4.50 -5.72 8.43
N LEU A 211 5.15 -6.58 9.20
CA LEU A 211 5.52 -6.29 10.59
C LEU A 211 6.48 -5.10 10.70
N GLU A 212 7.52 -5.06 9.85
CA GLU A 212 8.47 -3.96 9.84
C GLU A 212 7.82 -2.62 9.47
N SER A 213 6.83 -2.62 8.57
CA SER A 213 6.06 -1.42 8.23
C SER A 213 5.22 -0.88 9.41
N LEU A 214 4.94 -1.72 10.41
CA LEU A 214 4.26 -1.34 11.65
C LEU A 214 5.25 -0.90 12.74
N GLY A 215 6.56 -0.91 12.47
CA GLY A 215 7.60 -0.63 13.46
C GLY A 215 7.98 -1.84 14.33
N ILE A 216 7.54 -3.04 13.97
CA ILE A 216 7.87 -4.28 14.70
C ILE A 216 9.15 -4.87 14.11
N LYS A 217 10.21 -4.93 14.90
CA LYS A 217 11.43 -5.67 14.52
C LYS A 217 11.08 -7.15 14.44
N SER A 218 11.44 -7.80 13.35
CA SER A 218 11.12 -9.21 13.13
C SER A 218 12.33 -10.05 12.72
N GLU A 219 12.37 -11.28 13.22
CA GLU A 219 13.32 -12.32 12.84
C GLU A 219 12.58 -13.56 12.35
N VAL A 220 13.22 -14.38 11.50
CA VAL A 220 12.67 -15.63 10.98
C VAL A 220 13.46 -16.79 11.59
N LYS A 221 12.76 -17.78 12.18
CA LYS A 221 13.38 -18.95 12.80
C LYS A 221 12.76 -20.25 12.30
N ASP A 222 13.62 -21.26 12.14
CA ASP A 222 13.22 -22.65 11.92
C ASP A 222 13.31 -23.38 13.25
N LEU A 223 12.18 -23.75 13.84
CA LEU A 223 12.15 -24.51 15.10
C LEU A 223 11.64 -25.94 14.88
N GLY A 224 11.30 -26.33 13.65
CA GLY A 224 10.75 -27.65 13.34
C GLY A 224 9.26 -27.85 13.65
N PHE A 225 8.55 -26.79 14.08
CA PHE A 225 7.11 -26.81 14.35
C PHE A 225 6.43 -25.48 13.98
N GLN A 226 5.12 -25.52 13.77
CA GLN A 226 4.31 -24.38 13.36
C GLN A 226 3.49 -23.83 14.52
N VAL A 227 3.20 -22.52 14.53
CA VAL A 227 2.27 -21.95 15.52
C VAL A 227 0.84 -22.37 15.18
N ASP A 228 0.22 -23.16 16.06
CA ASP A 228 -1.13 -23.72 15.87
C ASP A 228 -2.14 -23.30 16.97
N GLY A 229 -1.68 -22.51 17.95
CA GLY A 229 -2.50 -22.02 19.05
C GLY A 229 -2.78 -23.04 20.15
N THR A 230 -2.14 -24.21 20.14
CA THR A 230 -2.29 -25.24 21.16
C THR A 230 -1.28 -25.07 22.30
N SER A 231 -1.65 -25.51 23.50
CA SER A 231 -0.75 -25.47 24.66
C SER A 231 0.51 -26.31 24.48
N PRO A 232 0.46 -27.56 23.96
CA PRO A 232 1.66 -28.36 23.72
C PRO A 232 2.68 -27.64 22.85
N THR A 233 2.27 -27.13 21.69
CA THR A 233 3.18 -26.38 20.81
C THR A 233 3.64 -25.06 21.43
N GLY A 234 2.79 -24.42 22.24
CA GLY A 234 3.19 -23.28 23.07
C GLY A 234 4.35 -23.61 24.00
N PHE A 235 4.34 -24.79 24.64
CA PHE A 235 5.43 -25.25 25.50
C PHE A 235 6.69 -25.58 24.71
N ASP A 236 6.56 -26.20 23.54
CA ASP A 236 7.71 -26.51 22.67
C ASP A 236 8.38 -25.21 22.18
N ILE A 237 7.59 -24.19 21.83
CA ILE A 237 8.10 -22.84 21.47
C ILE A 237 8.83 -22.20 22.65
N ASP A 238 8.22 -22.20 23.84
CA ASP A 238 8.77 -21.61 25.05
C ASP A 238 10.14 -22.22 25.42
N GLU A 239 10.23 -23.55 25.33
CA GLU A 239 11.47 -24.29 25.57
C GLU A 239 12.53 -24.00 24.50
N ALA A 240 12.15 -23.97 23.22
CA ALA A 240 13.07 -23.67 22.11
C ALA A 240 13.61 -22.23 22.15
N LEU A 241 12.85 -21.29 22.72
CA LEU A 241 13.27 -19.90 22.92
C LEU A 241 14.05 -19.69 24.24
N LYS A 242 14.29 -20.76 25.00
CA LYS A 242 15.09 -20.77 26.23
C LYS A 242 14.52 -19.89 27.34
N ASN A 243 13.23 -20.07 27.65
CA ASN A 243 12.64 -19.53 28.88
C ASN A 243 13.55 -19.83 30.09
N ASN A 244 13.96 -18.79 30.80
CA ASN A 244 14.87 -18.89 31.95
C ASN A 244 14.23 -18.46 33.28
N LEU A 245 12.95 -18.07 33.28
CA LEU A 245 12.19 -17.71 34.48
C LEU A 245 11.31 -18.86 34.99
N GLY A 246 11.02 -19.83 34.12
CA GLY A 246 10.20 -21.00 34.42
C GLY A 246 8.80 -20.90 33.81
N ARG A 247 8.23 -22.05 33.43
CA ARG A 247 6.96 -22.15 32.69
C ARG A 247 5.76 -21.48 33.36
N THR A 248 5.77 -21.38 34.68
CA THR A 248 4.69 -20.79 35.48
C THR A 248 5.06 -19.43 36.04
N PHE A 249 6.19 -18.84 35.64
CA PHE A 249 6.58 -17.52 36.06
C PHE A 249 5.58 -16.49 35.52
N LYS A 250 5.19 -15.54 36.36
CA LYS A 250 4.14 -14.60 35.99
C LYS A 250 4.68 -13.56 35.02
N THR A 251 3.88 -13.25 33.99
CA THR A 251 4.08 -12.15 33.02
C THR A 251 5.24 -12.35 32.06
N PHE A 252 6.44 -12.59 32.57
CA PHE A 252 7.67 -12.71 31.78
C PHE A 252 8.12 -14.16 31.67
N ASP A 253 8.75 -14.47 30.54
CA ASP A 253 9.25 -15.79 30.18
C ASP A 253 10.79 -15.79 30.11
N GLU A 254 11.40 -14.65 29.73
CA GLU A 254 12.86 -14.48 29.71
C GLU A 254 13.27 -13.20 30.47
N TYR A 255 14.38 -13.25 31.19
CA TYR A 255 15.07 -12.08 31.73
C TYR A 255 16.57 -12.14 31.46
N ASP A 256 17.11 -11.08 30.88
CA ASP A 256 18.54 -10.87 30.65
C ASP A 256 19.07 -9.85 31.66
N ASP A 257 19.94 -10.31 32.56
CA ASP A 257 20.48 -9.53 33.67
C ASP A 257 21.56 -8.53 33.25
N VAL A 258 22.20 -8.74 32.11
CA VAL A 258 23.21 -7.85 31.52
C VAL A 258 22.51 -6.65 30.89
N THR A 259 21.45 -6.89 30.12
CA THR A 259 20.72 -5.81 29.44
C THR A 259 19.53 -5.26 30.24
N LYS A 260 19.24 -5.88 31.39
CA LYS A 260 18.07 -5.61 32.25
C LYS A 260 16.77 -5.66 31.46
N THR A 261 16.66 -6.63 30.55
CA THR A 261 15.51 -6.78 29.65
C THR A 261 14.64 -7.93 30.10
N ALA A 262 13.38 -7.64 30.42
CA ALA A 262 12.35 -8.65 30.67
C ALA A 262 11.48 -8.83 29.43
N THR A 263 11.31 -10.07 29.01
CA THR A 263 10.59 -10.44 27.79
C THR A 263 9.41 -11.33 28.11
N SER A 264 8.23 -10.90 27.68
CA SER A 264 7.02 -11.71 27.64
C SER A 264 6.85 -12.28 26.24
N VAL A 265 6.91 -13.59 26.10
CA VAL A 265 6.78 -14.34 24.85
C VAL A 265 5.34 -14.79 24.69
N LYS A 266 4.73 -14.54 23.53
CA LYS A 266 3.36 -14.95 23.24
C LYS A 266 3.26 -15.57 21.85
N SER A 267 2.93 -16.86 21.80
CA SER A 267 2.61 -17.55 20.55
C SER A 267 1.19 -17.22 20.12
N ILE A 268 1.02 -16.78 18.87
CA ILE A 268 -0.26 -16.36 18.31
C ILE A 268 -0.43 -17.00 16.93
N ASP A 269 -1.37 -17.93 16.82
CA ASP A 269 -1.81 -18.45 15.53
C ASP A 269 -2.73 -17.44 14.84
N LEU A 270 -2.19 -16.68 13.88
CA LEU A 270 -2.95 -15.64 13.19
C LEU A 270 -4.05 -16.18 12.28
N ASP A 271 -4.09 -17.49 11.99
CA ASP A 271 -5.17 -18.10 11.23
C ASP A 271 -6.38 -18.46 12.09
N SER A 272 -6.21 -18.52 13.41
CA SER A 272 -7.30 -18.79 14.33
C SER A 272 -8.43 -17.80 14.15
N LYS A 273 -9.68 -18.30 14.13
CA LYS A 273 -10.91 -17.51 13.95
C LYS A 273 -10.99 -16.31 14.91
N THR A 274 -10.45 -16.48 16.11
CA THR A 274 -10.39 -15.45 17.17
C THR A 274 -9.59 -14.23 16.73
N TYR A 275 -8.55 -14.41 15.92
CA TYR A 275 -7.60 -13.36 15.55
C TYR A 275 -7.77 -12.87 14.11
N THR A 276 -8.55 -13.58 13.28
CA THR A 276 -8.83 -13.17 11.90
C THR A 276 -9.60 -11.84 11.83
N SER A 277 -10.56 -11.62 12.74
CA SER A 277 -11.36 -10.38 12.82
C SER A 277 -10.59 -9.19 13.43
N GLY A 278 -9.41 -9.43 14.01
CA GLY A 278 -8.50 -8.43 14.56
C GLY A 278 -8.84 -7.89 15.95
N SER A 279 -10.13 -7.85 16.34
CA SER A 279 -10.54 -7.35 17.67
C SER A 279 -10.07 -8.27 18.80
N GLY A 280 -10.22 -9.59 18.63
CA GLY A 280 -9.72 -10.58 19.60
C GLY A 280 -8.20 -10.50 19.77
N LEU A 281 -7.47 -10.24 18.67
CA LEU A 281 -6.03 -10.05 18.69
C LEU A 281 -5.65 -8.82 19.50
N SER A 282 -6.29 -7.67 19.21
CA SER A 282 -6.07 -6.43 19.93
C SER A 282 -6.35 -6.58 21.43
N SER A 283 -7.49 -7.16 21.81
CA SER A 283 -7.85 -7.36 23.22
C SER A 283 -6.86 -8.25 23.95
N LYS A 284 -6.46 -9.39 23.35
CA LYS A 284 -5.49 -10.30 23.95
C LYS A 284 -4.13 -9.61 24.17
N LEU A 285 -3.63 -8.91 23.16
CA LEU A 285 -2.33 -8.24 23.25
C LEU A 285 -2.35 -7.05 24.22
N ASN A 286 -3.42 -6.24 24.23
CA ASN A 286 -3.54 -5.16 25.23
C ASN A 286 -3.65 -5.71 26.67
N SER A 287 -4.27 -6.87 26.87
CA SER A 287 -4.23 -7.55 28.18
C SER A 287 -2.81 -7.90 28.59
N ASN A 288 -2.03 -8.51 27.67
CA ASN A 288 -0.63 -8.84 27.95
C ASN A 288 0.22 -7.57 28.22
N LEU A 289 0.00 -6.47 27.49
CA LEU A 289 0.66 -5.19 27.74
C LEU A 289 0.34 -4.64 29.14
N LYS A 290 -0.92 -4.79 29.58
CA LYS A 290 -1.34 -4.42 30.92
C LYS A 290 -0.63 -5.29 31.97
N ASP A 291 -0.52 -6.59 31.76
CA ASP A 291 0.17 -7.50 32.69
C ASP A 291 1.66 -7.17 32.82
N ILE A 292 2.31 -6.74 31.73
CA ILE A 292 3.69 -6.25 31.72
C ILE A 292 3.81 -4.93 32.50
N LYS A 293 2.90 -3.98 32.25
CA LYS A 293 2.89 -2.67 32.90
C LYS A 293 2.66 -2.77 34.41
N ASP A 294 1.73 -3.63 34.81
CA ASP A 294 1.28 -3.80 36.18
C ASP A 294 2.21 -4.74 36.98
N PHE A 295 3.24 -5.32 36.37
CA PHE A 295 4.20 -6.16 37.05
C PHE A 295 4.97 -5.38 38.13
N THR A 296 5.04 -5.93 39.34
CA THR A 296 5.77 -5.36 40.47
C THR A 296 6.93 -6.26 40.87
N GLU A 297 6.63 -7.52 41.21
CA GLU A 297 7.60 -8.54 41.55
C GLU A 297 6.94 -9.93 41.51
N TYR A 298 7.75 -10.96 41.35
CA TYR A 298 7.31 -12.35 41.45
C TYR A 298 8.49 -13.26 41.85
N GLU A 299 8.18 -14.28 42.64
CA GLU A 299 9.12 -15.31 43.08
C GLU A 299 8.57 -16.68 42.69
N LEU A 300 9.41 -17.49 42.05
CA LEU A 300 9.10 -18.86 41.67
C LEU A 300 10.28 -19.76 42.00
N GLY A 301 10.15 -20.53 43.10
CA GLY A 301 11.29 -21.28 43.63
C GLY A 301 12.41 -20.32 43.98
N ASP A 302 13.62 -20.58 43.47
CA ASP A 302 14.80 -19.74 43.72
C ASP A 302 14.94 -18.56 42.74
N ILE A 303 13.97 -18.35 41.85
CA ILE A 303 13.98 -17.27 40.85
C ILE A 303 13.13 -16.10 41.36
N TYR A 304 13.77 -14.95 41.57
CA TYR A 304 13.12 -13.69 41.93
C TYR A 304 13.36 -12.64 40.85
N LEU A 305 12.30 -11.93 40.46
CA LEU A 305 12.39 -10.78 39.58
C LEU A 305 11.45 -9.68 40.09
N SER A 306 11.98 -8.47 40.21
CA SER A 306 11.24 -7.28 40.59
C SER A 306 11.39 -6.17 39.55
N LYS A 307 10.45 -5.24 39.53
CA LYS A 307 10.36 -4.16 38.55
C LYS A 307 11.58 -3.26 38.53
N ASP A 308 12.21 -3.03 39.68
CA ASP A 308 13.45 -2.24 39.81
C ASP A 308 14.68 -2.92 39.18
N MET A 309 14.61 -4.23 38.90
CA MET A 309 15.62 -4.94 38.14
C MET A 309 15.43 -4.81 36.61
N ILE A 310 14.35 -4.19 36.14
CA ILE A 310 13.97 -4.18 34.72
C ILE A 310 14.10 -2.77 34.14
N ASP A 311 15.04 -2.60 33.21
CA ASP A 311 15.18 -1.35 32.44
C ASP A 311 14.31 -1.36 31.18
N LYS A 312 14.09 -2.55 30.60
CA LYS A 312 13.41 -2.71 29.30
C LYS A 312 12.37 -3.81 29.35
N ASN A 313 11.17 -3.47 28.89
CA ASN A 313 10.07 -4.42 28.74
C ASN A 313 9.86 -4.75 27.26
N VAL A 314 9.78 -6.04 26.94
CA VAL A 314 9.56 -6.52 25.57
C VAL A 314 8.35 -7.47 25.54
N LEU A 315 7.40 -7.19 24.65
CA LEU A 315 6.40 -8.15 24.21
C LEU A 315 6.90 -8.78 22.90
N LYS A 316 7.30 -10.05 22.96
CA LYS A 316 7.81 -10.82 21.82
C LYS A 316 6.71 -11.74 21.28
N LEU A 317 6.28 -11.50 20.06
CA LEU A 317 5.22 -12.27 19.39
C LEU A 317 5.83 -13.40 18.56
N VAL A 318 5.38 -14.64 18.76
CA VAL A 318 5.75 -15.78 17.90
C VAL A 318 4.57 -16.10 17.01
N ILE A 319 4.74 -15.94 15.69
CA ILE A 319 3.64 -16.03 14.72
C ILE A 319 3.96 -16.98 13.56
N ASN A 320 2.91 -17.48 12.91
CA ASN A 320 2.98 -18.21 11.65
C ASN A 320 3.46 -17.29 10.50
N ASN A 321 4.26 -17.83 9.57
CA ASN A 321 4.70 -17.13 8.36
C ASN A 321 3.59 -17.00 7.30
N LYS A 322 2.51 -16.30 7.65
CA LYS A 322 1.40 -16.02 6.74
C LYS A 322 1.12 -14.52 6.62
N PRO A 323 0.75 -14.02 5.43
CA PRO A 323 0.51 -12.61 5.24
C PRO A 323 -0.62 -12.09 6.15
N LEU A 324 -0.37 -10.96 6.80
CA LEU A 324 -1.35 -10.31 7.65
C LEU A 324 -2.50 -9.76 6.81
N ASN A 325 -3.73 -9.99 7.25
CA ASN A 325 -4.90 -9.36 6.66
C ASN A 325 -5.04 -7.90 7.13
N LYS A 326 -5.92 -7.13 6.47
CA LYS A 326 -6.11 -5.70 6.76
C LYS A 326 -6.50 -5.42 8.21
N SER A 327 -7.40 -6.23 8.78
CA SER A 327 -7.85 -6.06 10.17
C SER A 327 -6.73 -6.37 11.17
N GLN A 328 -5.94 -7.41 10.90
CA GLN A 328 -4.77 -7.76 11.73
C GLN A 328 -3.73 -6.64 11.71
N MET A 329 -3.42 -6.07 10.54
CA MET A 329 -2.50 -4.94 10.43
C MET A 329 -2.99 -3.72 11.22
N GLU A 330 -4.26 -3.34 11.08
CA GLU A 330 -4.82 -2.19 11.78
C GLU A 330 -4.79 -2.37 13.30
N ASN A 331 -5.15 -3.56 13.78
CA ASN A 331 -5.18 -3.86 15.21
C ASN A 331 -3.77 -4.01 15.80
N LEU A 332 -2.84 -4.68 15.11
CA LEU A 332 -1.44 -4.72 15.53
C LEU A 332 -0.83 -3.33 15.58
N LYS A 333 -1.15 -2.45 14.63
CA LYS A 333 -0.71 -1.05 14.69
C LYS A 333 -1.16 -0.35 15.97
N LYS A 334 -2.44 -0.49 16.33
CA LYS A 334 -2.98 0.10 17.58
C LYS A 334 -2.27 -0.45 18.82
N VAL A 335 -1.98 -1.75 18.83
CA VAL A 335 -1.23 -2.41 19.92
C VAL A 335 0.20 -1.86 20.00
N VAL A 336 0.91 -1.71 18.89
CA VAL A 336 2.27 -1.13 18.87
C VAL A 336 2.26 0.32 19.34
N ASP A 337 1.30 1.11 18.87
CA ASP A 337 1.15 2.51 19.28
C ASP A 337 0.87 2.61 20.80
N ASN A 338 0.09 1.69 21.37
CA ASN A 338 -0.17 1.60 22.81
C ASN A 338 1.06 1.14 23.59
N ALA A 339 1.73 0.08 23.16
CA ALA A 339 2.95 -0.44 23.79
C ALA A 339 4.03 0.64 23.87
N THR A 340 4.22 1.38 22.78
CA THR A 340 5.20 2.48 22.71
C THR A 340 4.92 3.56 23.75
N LYS A 341 3.65 3.94 23.97
CA LYS A 341 3.26 4.91 25.01
C LYS A 341 3.56 4.42 26.43
N GLU A 342 3.53 3.11 26.63
CA GLU A 342 3.80 2.45 27.92
C GLU A 342 5.28 2.08 28.08
N GLY A 343 6.15 2.46 27.15
CA GLY A 343 7.58 2.12 27.19
C GLY A 343 7.88 0.65 26.93
N ILE A 344 6.95 -0.10 26.35
CA ILE A 344 7.08 -1.52 26.02
C ILE A 344 7.43 -1.66 24.54
N LYS A 345 8.50 -2.40 24.25
CA LYS A 345 8.90 -2.72 22.87
C LYS A 345 8.12 -3.93 22.36
N VAL A 346 7.73 -3.89 21.09
CA VAL A 346 7.11 -5.05 20.42
C VAL A 346 8.08 -5.62 19.40
N GLU A 347 8.36 -6.91 19.50
CA GLU A 347 9.20 -7.67 18.57
C GLU A 347 8.44 -8.90 18.06
N ALA A 348 8.89 -9.49 16.96
CA ALA A 348 8.26 -10.69 16.41
C ALA A 348 9.28 -11.74 15.95
N ILE A 349 8.95 -13.01 16.18
CA ILE A 349 9.56 -14.18 15.57
C ILE A 349 8.54 -14.78 14.61
N ILE A 350 8.95 -14.95 13.36
CA ILE A 350 8.18 -15.63 12.33
C ILE A 350 8.70 -17.06 12.23
N LEU A 351 7.86 -18.05 12.54
CA LEU A 351 8.20 -19.47 12.34
C LEU A 351 7.92 -19.86 10.89
N LYS A 352 8.95 -20.39 10.22
CA LYS A 352 8.89 -20.79 8.81
C LYS A 352 8.58 -22.27 8.63
#